data_AF-A0A1G7TVE9-F1
#
_entry.id   AF-A0A1G7TVE9-F1
#
_cell.length_a   1.000
_cell.length_b   1.000
_cell.length_c   1.000
_cell.angle_alpha   90.00
_cell.angle_beta   90.00
_cell.angle_gamma   90.00
#
_symmetry.space_group_name_H-M   'P 1'
#
loop_
_entity.id
_entity.type
_entity.pdbx_description
1 polymer ?
#
loop_
_entity_poly.entity_id
_entity_poly.type
_entity_poly.pdbx_seq_one_letter_code
_entity_poly.pdbx_strand_id
1 'polypeptide(L)'
;MIGLTAVGKSTAGWHALRTLWQEGRPAAFVDAQQLGFVHPRPSDAFVRAQISILLHGYQRAGATVALLVSRDPVLARPRFGEGAGALIRLAADPDALARRVESRARGSSALPAGDELRAAPAPTRRAVLPRALREAEDLARACPDLPVVDSSRQAAEATAAALLEHLRSSVLALRSLPPGPGTVRLVLNRDRILETAIAQGLDRFSMAGVSRELGVTDMALYRYVGSREELYSLAAARAHATFQFRLEGTDWRAHLVEVAEQTWQLAARHPGIERYLLDGPYHPETLRVFDASIAGFRALAPQFSADQAYVLLSRVVSFTLAAADNALSRRWQPDPGEPSALFRWTVEALVDGMVGRLDDLPTDPSARGLGPESAISPSRS
;
A
#
# COMPACT_ATOMS: atom_id res chain seq x y z
N MET A 1 4.79 -8.54 -21.04
CA MET A 1 4.14 -9.84 -21.29
C MET A 1 2.92 -9.99 -20.39
N ILE A 2 1.86 -10.61 -20.89
CA ILE A 2 0.68 -11.00 -20.10
C ILE A 2 0.51 -12.51 -20.18
N GLY A 3 0.04 -13.13 -19.13
CA GLY A 3 -0.23 -14.56 -19.13
C GLY A 3 -0.68 -15.06 -17.78
N LEU A 4 -1.06 -16.32 -17.73
CA LEU A 4 -1.82 -16.92 -16.62
C LEU A 4 -0.95 -17.28 -15.42
N THR A 5 -1.59 -17.58 -14.31
CA THR A 5 -0.94 -18.29 -13.20
C THR A 5 -0.26 -19.56 -13.74
N ALA A 6 0.98 -19.82 -13.32
CA ALA A 6 1.78 -20.97 -13.74
C ALA A 6 2.18 -21.09 -15.24
N VAL A 7 1.88 -20.12 -16.12
CA VAL A 7 2.34 -20.14 -17.53
C VAL A 7 3.86 -19.89 -17.69
N GLY A 8 4.58 -19.63 -16.60
CA GLY A 8 6.03 -19.43 -16.64
C GLY A 8 6.49 -17.98 -16.89
N LYS A 9 5.61 -16.97 -16.75
CA LYS A 9 5.94 -15.54 -16.98
C LYS A 9 7.21 -15.07 -16.28
N SER A 10 7.25 -15.16 -14.95
CA SER A 10 8.37 -14.63 -14.16
C SER A 10 9.65 -15.42 -14.44
N THR A 11 9.54 -16.73 -14.72
CA THR A 11 10.67 -17.58 -15.13
C THR A 11 11.21 -17.17 -16.50
N ALA A 12 10.37 -17.13 -17.54
CA ALA A 12 10.78 -16.73 -18.88
C ALA A 12 11.29 -15.27 -18.93
N GLY A 13 10.65 -14.36 -18.17
CA GLY A 13 11.09 -12.98 -18.04
C GLY A 13 12.44 -12.83 -17.32
N TRP A 14 12.72 -13.65 -16.30
CA TRP A 14 14.02 -13.71 -15.66
C TRP A 14 15.12 -14.21 -16.59
N HIS A 15 14.86 -15.28 -17.36
CA HIS A 15 15.82 -15.76 -18.36
C HIS A 15 16.08 -14.72 -19.44
N ALA A 16 15.04 -14.04 -19.94
CA ALA A 16 15.21 -12.95 -20.91
C ALA A 16 16.03 -11.78 -20.35
N LEU A 17 15.83 -11.42 -19.07
CA LEU A 17 16.63 -10.40 -18.38
C LEU A 17 18.10 -10.81 -18.30
N ARG A 18 18.39 -12.05 -17.90
CA ARG A 18 19.77 -12.57 -17.82
C ARG A 18 20.46 -12.57 -19.18
N THR A 19 19.75 -12.95 -20.24
CA THR A 19 20.27 -12.89 -21.61
C THR A 19 20.61 -11.46 -22.00
N LEU A 20 19.75 -10.49 -21.72
CA LEU A 20 20.04 -9.07 -22.00
C LEU A 20 21.27 -8.56 -21.24
N TRP A 21 21.44 -8.94 -19.97
CA TRP A 21 22.64 -8.58 -19.21
C TRP A 21 23.92 -9.24 -19.74
N GLN A 22 23.85 -10.50 -20.18
CA GLN A 22 24.96 -11.19 -20.83
C GLN A 22 25.34 -10.54 -22.17
N GLU A 23 24.37 -10.00 -22.89
CA GLU A 23 24.57 -9.21 -24.11
C GLU A 23 25.07 -7.77 -23.82
N GLY A 24 25.36 -7.43 -22.55
CA GLY A 24 25.82 -6.10 -22.14
C GLY A 24 24.74 -5.02 -22.22
N ARG A 25 23.46 -5.39 -22.31
CA ARG A 25 22.34 -4.46 -22.40
C ARG A 25 21.78 -4.16 -21.01
N PRO A 26 21.84 -2.92 -20.52
CA PRO A 26 21.20 -2.55 -19.26
C PRO A 26 19.69 -2.74 -19.39
N ALA A 27 19.14 -3.68 -18.62
CA ALA A 27 17.74 -4.06 -18.69
C ALA A 27 17.12 -4.12 -17.29
N ALA A 28 15.83 -3.78 -17.20
CA ALA A 28 15.03 -3.79 -16.01
C ALA A 28 13.93 -4.86 -16.09
N PHE A 29 13.50 -5.34 -14.93
CA PHE A 29 12.43 -6.34 -14.81
C PHE A 29 11.44 -5.91 -13.74
N VAL A 30 10.15 -5.99 -14.08
CA VAL A 30 9.05 -5.63 -13.18
C VAL A 30 7.99 -6.73 -13.22
N ASP A 31 7.69 -7.32 -12.07
CA ASP A 31 6.53 -8.20 -11.88
C ASP A 31 5.41 -7.40 -11.21
N ALA A 32 4.38 -7.06 -11.99
CA ALA A 32 3.27 -6.25 -11.52
C ALA A 32 2.51 -6.89 -10.35
N GLN A 33 2.61 -8.20 -10.18
CA GLN A 33 1.96 -8.91 -9.08
C GLN A 33 2.69 -8.77 -7.76
N GLN A 34 3.98 -8.43 -7.80
CA GLN A 34 4.79 -8.15 -6.61
C GLN A 34 4.64 -6.69 -6.17
N LEU A 35 3.98 -5.85 -6.98
CA LEU A 35 3.67 -4.45 -6.68
C LEU A 35 2.30 -4.36 -6.02
N GLY A 36 2.20 -4.84 -4.79
CA GLY A 36 0.93 -4.79 -4.06
C GLY A 36 0.77 -5.85 -2.98
N PHE A 37 1.80 -6.10 -2.17
CA PHE A 37 1.68 -6.89 -0.93
C PHE A 37 0.88 -6.16 0.17
N VAL A 38 -0.24 -5.52 -0.21
CA VAL A 38 -1.12 -4.77 0.67
C VAL A 38 -2.54 -5.25 0.38
N HIS A 39 -3.22 -5.75 1.42
CA HIS A 39 -4.63 -6.09 1.36
C HIS A 39 -5.43 -4.98 2.07
N PRO A 40 -6.59 -4.53 1.53
CA PRO A 40 -7.14 -4.90 0.23
C PRO A 40 -6.29 -4.38 -0.93
N ARG A 41 -6.35 -5.09 -2.06
CA ARG A 41 -5.58 -4.75 -3.27
C ARG A 41 -5.83 -3.28 -3.66
N PRO A 42 -4.77 -2.48 -3.89
CA PRO A 42 -4.93 -1.09 -4.32
C PRO A 42 -5.60 -1.00 -5.71
N SER A 43 -6.16 0.16 -6.03
CA SER A 43 -6.80 0.39 -7.33
C SER A 43 -5.81 0.18 -8.49
N ASP A 44 -6.31 -0.27 -9.64
CA ASP A 44 -5.45 -0.50 -10.82
C ASP A 44 -4.76 0.81 -11.28
N ALA A 45 -5.38 1.97 -11.03
CA ALA A 45 -4.78 3.28 -11.27
C ALA A 45 -3.52 3.50 -10.40
N PHE A 46 -3.57 3.12 -9.13
CA PHE A 46 -2.44 3.21 -8.21
C PHE A 46 -1.31 2.26 -8.61
N VAL A 47 -1.62 0.99 -8.91
CA VAL A 47 -0.63 0.00 -9.36
C VAL A 47 0.06 0.46 -10.65
N ARG A 48 -0.69 1.04 -11.60
CA ARG A 48 -0.12 1.62 -12.83
C ARG A 48 0.81 2.78 -12.55
N ALA A 49 0.48 3.67 -11.60
CA ALA A 49 1.35 4.76 -11.20
C ALA A 49 2.68 4.25 -10.60
N GLN A 50 2.61 3.22 -9.76
CA GLN A 50 3.79 2.57 -9.17
C GLN A 50 4.69 1.93 -10.25
N ILE A 51 4.11 1.19 -11.19
CA ILE A 51 4.84 0.63 -12.35
C ILE A 51 5.53 1.75 -13.14
N SER A 52 4.83 2.85 -13.41
CA SER A 52 5.41 4.00 -14.10
C SER A 52 6.60 4.57 -13.32
N ILE A 53 6.49 4.80 -12.01
CA ILE A 53 7.58 5.33 -11.19
C ILE A 53 8.82 4.42 -11.24
N LEU A 54 8.63 3.11 -11.08
CA LEU A 54 9.71 2.13 -11.10
C LEU A 54 10.45 2.13 -12.45
N LEU A 55 9.70 2.11 -13.55
CA LEU A 55 10.28 2.13 -14.90
C LEU A 55 11.09 3.40 -15.15
N HIS A 56 10.63 4.57 -14.68
CA HIS A 56 11.42 5.81 -14.74
C HIS A 56 12.67 5.75 -13.86
N GLY A 57 12.59 5.15 -12.66
CA GLY A 57 13.74 4.92 -11.80
C GLY A 57 14.81 4.09 -12.50
N TYR A 58 14.41 2.97 -13.11
CA TYR A 58 15.32 2.12 -13.87
C TYR A 58 15.93 2.84 -15.07
N GLN A 59 15.15 3.65 -15.80
CA GLN A 59 15.67 4.48 -16.87
C GLN A 59 16.78 5.43 -16.37
N ARG A 60 16.55 6.13 -15.25
CA ARG A 60 17.55 7.03 -14.66
C ARG A 60 18.80 6.29 -14.21
N ALA A 61 18.66 5.03 -13.82
CA ALA A 61 19.78 4.14 -13.50
C ALA A 61 20.48 3.56 -14.75
N GLY A 62 20.06 3.95 -15.96
CA GLY A 62 20.68 3.56 -17.23
C GLY A 62 20.05 2.37 -17.93
N ALA A 63 18.90 1.84 -17.47
CA ALA A 63 18.21 0.77 -18.16
C ALA A 63 17.70 1.24 -19.53
N THR A 64 18.01 0.47 -20.56
CA THR A 64 17.64 0.73 -21.96
C THR A 64 16.47 -0.14 -22.43
N VAL A 65 16.17 -1.20 -21.69
CA VAL A 65 15.08 -2.15 -21.96
C VAL A 65 14.35 -2.43 -20.65
N ALA A 66 13.02 -2.55 -20.68
CA ALA A 66 12.24 -2.96 -19.53
C ALA A 66 11.32 -4.14 -19.89
N LEU A 67 11.35 -5.17 -19.04
CA LEU A 67 10.50 -6.35 -19.12
C LEU A 67 9.43 -6.27 -18.03
N LEU A 68 8.21 -5.91 -18.41
CA LEU A 68 7.04 -5.91 -17.51
C LEU A 68 6.27 -7.22 -17.66
N VAL A 69 5.99 -7.91 -16.55
CA VAL A 69 5.15 -9.11 -16.52
C VAL A 69 3.89 -8.86 -15.69
N SER A 70 2.72 -9.29 -16.19
CA SER A 70 1.43 -9.09 -15.53
C SER A 70 0.46 -10.26 -15.78
N ARG A 71 -0.53 -10.46 -14.89
CA ARG A 71 -1.74 -11.27 -15.17
C ARG A 71 -2.87 -10.42 -15.76
N ASP A 72 -2.79 -9.11 -15.61
CA ASP A 72 -3.83 -8.15 -15.97
C ASP A 72 -3.42 -7.34 -17.21
N PRO A 73 -4.22 -7.37 -18.29
CA PRO A 73 -3.95 -6.62 -19.52
C PRO A 73 -4.00 -5.09 -19.30
N VAL A 74 -4.80 -4.59 -18.36
CA VAL A 74 -4.91 -3.15 -18.04
C VAL A 74 -3.61 -2.64 -17.42
N LEU A 75 -2.98 -3.45 -16.58
CA LEU A 75 -1.68 -3.13 -15.96
C LEU A 75 -0.50 -3.27 -16.93
N ALA A 76 -0.64 -4.11 -17.96
CA ALA A 76 0.41 -4.37 -18.95
C ALA A 76 0.54 -3.28 -20.03
N ARG A 77 -0.40 -2.34 -20.07
CA ARG A 77 -0.30 -1.08 -20.84
C ARG A 77 -0.21 0.10 -19.87
N PRO A 78 0.94 0.32 -19.21
CA PRO A 78 1.18 1.59 -18.52
C PRO A 78 1.04 2.73 -19.54
N ARG A 79 0.51 3.89 -19.12
CA ARG A 79 0.41 5.11 -19.95
C ARG A 79 1.83 5.67 -20.17
N PHE A 80 2.63 4.97 -20.97
CA PHE A 80 3.68 5.60 -21.76
C PHE A 80 3.04 5.98 -23.08
N GLY A 81 3.47 7.09 -23.69
CA GLY A 81 2.86 7.63 -24.91
C GLY A 81 2.58 6.56 -25.97
N GLU A 82 1.55 6.78 -26.79
CA GLU A 82 1.14 5.86 -27.85
C GLU A 82 2.36 5.32 -28.62
N GLY A 83 2.53 4.00 -28.65
CA GLY A 83 3.58 3.31 -29.43
C GLY A 83 4.82 2.81 -28.67
N ALA A 84 4.93 2.99 -27.35
CA ALA A 84 6.11 2.53 -26.60
C ALA A 84 5.99 1.05 -26.12
N GLY A 85 6.37 0.10 -26.97
CA GLY A 85 6.72 -1.28 -26.57
C GLY A 85 5.89 -2.41 -27.19
N ALA A 86 6.43 -3.63 -27.14
CA ALA A 86 5.78 -4.85 -27.64
C ALA A 86 4.99 -5.55 -26.52
N LEU A 87 3.70 -5.80 -26.74
CA LEU A 87 2.87 -6.56 -25.81
C LEU A 87 2.65 -7.98 -26.36
N ILE A 88 3.05 -8.98 -25.58
CA ILE A 88 3.01 -10.39 -25.97
C ILE A 88 2.22 -11.17 -24.92
N ARG A 89 1.37 -12.09 -25.38
CA ARG A 89 0.64 -13.04 -24.55
C ARG A 89 1.41 -14.36 -24.46
N LEU A 90 1.62 -14.87 -23.24
CA LEU A 90 2.11 -16.24 -23.03
C LEU A 90 0.92 -17.18 -22.88
N ALA A 91 0.95 -18.27 -23.62
CA ALA A 91 -0.01 -19.37 -23.52
C ALA A 91 0.70 -20.67 -23.09
N ALA A 92 -0.08 -21.59 -22.52
CA ALA A 92 0.32 -22.97 -22.31
C ALA A 92 -0.93 -23.85 -22.36
N ASP A 93 -0.76 -25.09 -22.83
CA ASP A 93 -1.81 -26.10 -22.85
C ASP A 93 -2.20 -26.51 -21.42
N PRO A 94 -3.44 -27.03 -21.24
CA PRO A 94 -3.93 -27.41 -19.91
C PRO A 94 -3.02 -28.40 -19.18
N ASP A 95 -2.39 -29.33 -19.93
CA ASP A 95 -1.52 -30.36 -19.37
C ASP A 95 -0.20 -29.75 -18.84
N ALA A 96 0.38 -28.78 -19.54
CA ALA A 96 1.56 -28.04 -19.13
C ALA A 96 1.27 -27.16 -17.91
N LEU A 97 0.10 -26.51 -17.86
CA LEU A 97 -0.33 -25.75 -16.69
C LEU A 97 -0.49 -26.66 -15.47
N ALA A 98 -1.15 -27.82 -15.62
CA ALA A 98 -1.33 -28.79 -14.55
C ALA A 98 0.02 -29.30 -14.01
N ARG A 99 0.96 -29.69 -14.89
CA ARG A 99 2.31 -30.11 -14.49
C ARG A 99 3.06 -29.04 -13.72
N ARG A 100 2.96 -27.76 -14.14
CA ARG A 100 3.65 -26.62 -13.51
C ARG A 100 3.05 -26.24 -12.17
N VAL A 101 1.71 -26.27 -12.02
CA VAL A 101 1.04 -26.05 -10.74
C VAL A 101 1.48 -27.10 -9.72
N GLU A 102 1.54 -28.36 -10.13
CA GLU A 102 1.96 -29.46 -9.25
C GLU A 102 3.46 -29.39 -8.90
N SER A 103 4.31 -29.04 -9.87
CA SER A 103 5.74 -28.83 -9.63
C SER A 103 6.01 -27.65 -8.66
N ARG A 104 5.25 -26.55 -8.75
CA ARG A 104 5.33 -25.41 -7.82
C ARG A 104 4.87 -25.75 -6.42
N ALA A 105 3.78 -26.51 -6.30
CA ALA A 105 3.30 -27.00 -5.01
C ALA A 105 4.36 -27.84 -4.27
N ARG A 106 5.23 -28.55 -5.01
CA ARG A 106 6.35 -29.35 -4.50
C ARG A 106 7.65 -28.56 -4.30
N GLY A 107 7.66 -27.25 -4.59
CA GLY A 107 8.79 -26.36 -4.35
C GLY A 107 9.92 -26.41 -5.37
N SER A 108 9.69 -26.93 -6.59
CA SER A 108 10.75 -27.17 -7.58
C SER A 108 11.08 -25.98 -8.50
N SER A 109 10.57 -24.77 -8.25
CA SER A 109 10.81 -23.60 -9.11
C SER A 109 11.39 -22.40 -8.35
N ALA A 110 11.99 -21.47 -9.09
CA ALA A 110 12.44 -20.17 -8.57
C ALA A 110 11.36 -19.52 -7.70
N LEU A 111 11.76 -18.87 -6.61
CA LEU A 111 10.93 -18.36 -5.51
C LEU A 111 10.43 -16.92 -5.79
N PRO A 112 9.22 -16.70 -6.35
CA PRO A 112 8.61 -15.39 -6.27
C PRO A 112 8.07 -15.16 -4.85
N ALA A 113 8.32 -13.97 -4.30
CA ALA A 113 7.62 -13.53 -3.10
C ALA A 113 6.09 -13.55 -3.35
N GLY A 114 5.31 -14.11 -2.41
CA GLY A 114 3.85 -14.24 -2.54
C GLY A 114 3.33 -15.43 -3.33
N ASP A 115 4.08 -16.54 -3.43
CA ASP A 115 3.61 -17.74 -4.15
C ASP A 115 2.43 -18.43 -3.43
N GLU A 116 1.21 -18.13 -3.89
CA GLU A 116 -0.07 -18.68 -3.41
C GLU A 116 -0.19 -20.21 -3.53
N LEU A 117 0.73 -20.89 -4.24
CA LEU A 117 0.67 -22.33 -4.49
C LEU A 117 1.52 -23.17 -3.53
N ARG A 118 2.44 -22.53 -2.79
CA ARG A 118 3.31 -23.25 -1.86
C ARG A 118 2.55 -23.54 -0.55
N ALA A 119 2.53 -24.80 -0.13
CA ALA A 119 1.78 -25.28 1.03
C ALA A 119 0.24 -25.05 0.95
N ALA A 120 -0.30 -24.74 -0.24
CA ALA A 120 -1.73 -24.55 -0.43
C ALA A 120 -2.51 -25.86 -0.20
N PRO A 121 -3.64 -25.82 0.55
CA PRO A 121 -4.52 -26.97 0.73
C PRO A 121 -4.95 -27.58 -0.62
N ALA A 122 -5.16 -28.90 -0.67
CA ALA A 122 -5.56 -29.61 -1.89
C ALA A 122 -6.79 -28.99 -2.62
N PRO A 123 -7.82 -28.46 -1.92
CA PRO A 123 -8.92 -27.75 -2.57
C PRO A 123 -8.47 -26.49 -3.34
N THR A 124 -7.59 -25.69 -2.73
CA THR A 124 -7.03 -24.47 -3.34
C THR A 124 -6.20 -24.80 -4.58
N ARG A 125 -5.39 -25.87 -4.53
CA ARG A 125 -4.61 -26.34 -5.68
C ARG A 125 -5.50 -26.81 -6.84
N ARG A 126 -6.59 -27.53 -6.54
CA ARG A 126 -7.57 -27.98 -7.54
C ARG A 126 -8.35 -26.82 -8.18
N ALA A 127 -8.58 -25.74 -7.44
CA ALA A 127 -9.31 -24.56 -7.93
C ALA A 127 -8.48 -23.65 -8.87
N VAL A 128 -7.14 -23.72 -8.80
CA VAL A 128 -6.24 -22.86 -9.59
C VAL A 128 -6.34 -23.15 -11.08
N LEU A 129 -6.36 -24.42 -11.49
CA LEU A 129 -6.37 -24.77 -12.91
C LEU A 129 -7.65 -24.32 -13.63
N PRO A 130 -8.87 -24.60 -13.13
CA PRO A 130 -10.10 -24.08 -13.74
C PRO A 130 -10.16 -22.55 -13.79
N ARG A 131 -9.65 -21.87 -12.76
CA ARG A 131 -9.55 -20.41 -12.74
C ARG A 131 -8.59 -19.89 -13.80
N ALA A 132 -7.39 -20.48 -13.89
CA ALA A 132 -6.39 -20.11 -14.88
C ALA A 132 -6.89 -20.32 -16.31
N LEU A 133 -7.66 -21.38 -16.57
CA LEU A 133 -8.27 -21.63 -17.88
C LEU A 133 -9.33 -20.56 -18.23
N ARG A 134 -10.19 -20.17 -17.28
CA ARG A 134 -11.16 -19.06 -17.50
C ARG A 134 -10.46 -17.73 -17.78
N GLU A 135 -9.44 -17.39 -16.98
CA GLU A 135 -8.61 -16.19 -17.20
C GLU A 135 -7.92 -16.21 -18.58
N ALA A 136 -7.60 -17.39 -19.11
CA ALA A 136 -7.03 -17.57 -20.46
C ALA A 136 -7.98 -17.18 -21.56
N GLU A 137 -9.22 -17.65 -21.45
CA GLU A 137 -10.27 -17.35 -22.41
C GLU A 137 -10.64 -15.88 -22.36
N ASP A 138 -10.76 -15.30 -21.16
CA ASP A 138 -11.04 -13.88 -20.98
C ASP A 138 -9.94 -13.00 -21.59
N LEU A 139 -8.67 -13.36 -21.36
CA LEU A 139 -7.54 -12.64 -21.94
C LEU A 139 -7.46 -12.80 -23.47
N ALA A 140 -7.76 -13.99 -23.99
CA ALA A 140 -7.79 -14.25 -25.44
C ALA A 140 -8.91 -13.44 -26.12
N ARG A 141 -10.08 -13.33 -25.47
CA ARG A 141 -11.20 -12.50 -25.94
C ARG A 141 -10.90 -11.00 -25.86
N ALA A 142 -10.28 -10.55 -24.78
CA ALA A 142 -10.00 -9.13 -24.57
C ALA A 142 -8.86 -8.60 -25.46
N CYS A 143 -7.98 -9.48 -25.94
CA CYS A 143 -6.78 -9.10 -26.69
C CYS A 143 -6.49 -10.09 -27.84
N PRO A 144 -7.38 -10.21 -28.85
CA PRO A 144 -7.24 -11.21 -29.91
C PRO A 144 -6.02 -10.97 -30.82
N ASP A 145 -5.62 -9.71 -31.00
CA ASP A 145 -4.59 -9.31 -31.96
C ASP A 145 -3.16 -9.37 -31.39
N LEU A 146 -2.98 -9.77 -30.14
CA LEU A 146 -1.65 -9.83 -29.52
C LEU A 146 -0.88 -11.08 -29.97
N PRO A 147 0.42 -10.95 -30.32
CA PRO A 147 1.29 -12.09 -30.55
C PRO A 147 1.27 -13.06 -29.37
N VAL A 148 1.20 -14.36 -29.68
CA VAL A 148 1.12 -15.43 -28.69
C VAL A 148 2.41 -16.25 -28.73
N VAL A 149 3.08 -16.36 -27.59
CA VAL A 149 4.20 -17.29 -27.40
C VAL A 149 3.69 -18.50 -26.62
N ASP A 150 3.70 -19.66 -27.28
CA ASP A 150 3.33 -20.93 -26.66
C ASP A 150 4.50 -21.50 -25.83
N SER A 151 4.28 -21.63 -24.53
CA SER A 151 5.25 -22.18 -23.59
C SER A 151 5.01 -23.66 -23.26
N SER A 152 4.04 -24.33 -23.88
CA SER A 152 3.58 -25.69 -23.50
C SER A 152 4.67 -26.76 -23.53
N ARG A 153 5.54 -26.69 -24.55
CA ARG A 153 6.56 -27.71 -24.86
C ARG A 153 8.00 -27.18 -24.82
N GLN A 154 8.20 -25.99 -24.29
CA GLN A 154 9.49 -25.29 -24.32
C GLN A 154 10.11 -25.21 -22.92
N ALA A 155 11.43 -25.38 -22.85
CA ALA A 155 12.22 -24.96 -21.70
C ALA A 155 12.11 -23.42 -21.53
N ALA A 156 12.29 -22.92 -20.31
CA ALA A 156 12.11 -21.49 -20.02
C ALA A 156 13.02 -20.60 -20.87
N GLU A 157 14.21 -21.10 -21.21
CA GLU A 157 15.19 -20.47 -22.08
C GLU A 157 14.69 -20.33 -23.52
N ALA A 158 14.03 -21.36 -24.06
CA ALA A 158 13.46 -21.31 -25.41
C ALA A 158 12.28 -20.32 -25.49
N THR A 159 11.44 -20.28 -24.44
CA THR A 159 10.40 -19.26 -24.33
C THR A 159 10.99 -17.85 -24.20
N ALA A 160 12.07 -17.68 -23.42
CA ALA A 160 12.78 -16.41 -23.32
C ALA A 160 13.38 -15.96 -24.66
N ALA A 161 13.99 -16.87 -25.43
CA ALA A 161 14.51 -16.60 -26.75
C ALA A 161 13.41 -16.14 -27.72
N ALA A 162 12.25 -16.83 -27.73
CA ALA A 162 11.10 -16.44 -28.56
C ALA A 162 10.55 -15.05 -28.20
N LEU A 163 10.56 -14.70 -26.90
CA LEU A 163 10.16 -13.37 -26.42
C LEU A 163 11.13 -12.28 -26.86
N LEU A 164 12.44 -12.53 -26.76
CA LEU A 164 13.47 -11.60 -27.21
C LEU A 164 13.43 -11.42 -28.73
N GLU A 165 13.11 -12.47 -29.48
CA GLU A 165 12.96 -12.40 -30.94
C GLU A 165 11.76 -11.54 -31.34
N HIS A 166 10.63 -11.66 -30.64
CA HIS A 166 9.50 -10.74 -30.82
C HIS A 166 9.85 -9.30 -30.49
N LEU A 167 10.67 -9.09 -29.45
CA LEU A 167 11.14 -7.77 -29.05
C LEU A 167 12.09 -7.16 -30.10
N ARG A 168 12.93 -7.99 -30.74
CA ARG A 168 13.85 -7.60 -31.82
C ARG A 168 13.12 -7.31 -33.14
N SER A 169 12.13 -8.13 -33.51
CA SER A 169 11.35 -8.00 -34.75
C SER A 169 10.33 -6.86 -34.72
N SER A 170 9.95 -6.38 -33.54
CA SER A 170 9.07 -5.21 -33.35
C SER A 170 9.80 -3.87 -33.59
N VAL A 171 10.58 -3.76 -34.67
CA VAL A 171 11.60 -2.74 -35.04
C VAL A 171 11.17 -1.25 -34.98
N LEU A 172 9.98 -0.92 -34.48
CA LEU A 172 9.52 0.47 -34.29
C LEU A 172 9.83 1.12 -32.92
N ALA A 173 10.46 0.44 -31.96
CA ALA A 173 10.67 1.04 -30.63
C ALA A 173 11.95 0.61 -29.88
N LEU A 174 13.08 0.43 -30.57
CA LEU A 174 14.40 0.66 -29.96
C LEU A 174 14.89 2.09 -30.23
N ARG A 175 13.96 3.05 -30.26
CA ARG A 175 14.34 4.38 -29.80
C ARG A 175 14.64 4.22 -28.31
N SER A 176 15.84 4.63 -27.91
CA SER A 176 16.13 5.02 -26.54
C SER A 176 14.85 5.55 -25.90
N LEU A 177 14.56 5.10 -24.65
CA LEU A 177 13.48 5.70 -23.86
C LEU A 177 13.51 7.20 -24.15
N PRO A 178 12.41 7.77 -24.69
CA PRO A 178 12.44 9.08 -25.34
C PRO A 178 13.24 10.04 -24.46
N PRO A 179 14.14 10.89 -25.02
CA PRO A 179 14.78 11.92 -24.21
C PRO A 179 13.63 12.57 -23.47
N GLY A 180 13.71 12.51 -22.14
CA GLY A 180 12.54 12.78 -21.32
C GLY A 180 11.90 14.07 -21.82
N PRO A 181 10.56 14.21 -21.82
CA PRO A 181 10.01 15.55 -21.91
C PRO A 181 10.82 16.38 -20.91
N GLY A 182 11.43 17.49 -21.36
CA GLY A 182 12.43 18.20 -20.56
C GLY A 182 11.84 18.46 -19.18
N THR A 183 12.33 17.75 -18.16
CA THR A 183 11.50 17.38 -16.99
C THR A 183 10.12 16.82 -17.41
N VAL A 184 9.83 15.54 -17.13
CA VAL A 184 8.45 15.29 -16.71
C VAL A 184 8.35 16.17 -15.49
N ARG A 185 7.81 17.36 -15.66
CA ARG A 185 7.41 18.22 -14.57
C ARG A 185 6.30 17.40 -13.95
N LEU A 186 6.68 16.45 -13.09
CA LEU A 186 5.74 15.67 -12.31
C LEU A 186 4.91 16.73 -11.67
N VAL A 187 3.67 16.89 -12.16
CA VAL A 187 2.87 18.05 -11.86
C VAL A 187 2.85 18.11 -10.35
N LEU A 188 3.44 19.19 -9.82
CA LEU A 188 3.44 19.40 -8.39
C LEU A 188 1.97 19.35 -8.00
N ASN A 189 1.64 18.46 -7.08
CA ASN A 189 0.28 18.29 -6.62
C ASN A 189 0.34 18.12 -5.11
N ARG A 190 -0.80 18.35 -4.48
CA ARG A 190 -0.91 18.31 -3.02
C ARG A 190 -0.48 16.93 -2.50
N ASP A 191 -0.92 15.85 -3.12
CA ASP A 191 -0.62 14.48 -2.69
C ASP A 191 0.87 14.21 -2.55
N ARG A 192 1.67 14.56 -3.55
CA ARG A 192 3.13 14.36 -3.51
C ARG A 192 3.81 15.21 -2.46
N ILE A 193 3.31 16.43 -2.25
CA ILE A 193 3.84 17.31 -1.17
C ILE A 193 3.56 16.66 0.20
N LEU A 194 2.35 16.13 0.41
CA LEU A 194 1.99 15.45 1.66
C LEU A 194 2.81 14.17 1.85
N GLU A 195 2.92 13.32 0.83
CA GLU A 195 3.69 12.07 0.88
C GLU A 195 5.17 12.32 1.20
N THR A 196 5.79 13.32 0.56
CA THR A 196 7.16 13.72 0.86
C THR A 196 7.31 14.24 2.29
N ALA A 197 6.36 15.05 2.79
CA ALA A 197 6.38 15.52 4.17
C ALA A 197 6.25 14.37 5.18
N ILE A 198 5.36 13.41 4.93
CA ILE A 198 5.18 12.20 5.76
C ILE A 198 6.46 11.36 5.77
N ALA A 199 7.08 11.14 4.61
CA ALA A 199 8.31 10.36 4.48
C ALA A 199 9.50 11.04 5.20
N GLN A 200 9.58 12.37 5.14
CA GLN A 200 10.57 13.12 5.91
C GLN A 200 10.32 13.07 7.42
N GLY A 201 9.07 12.86 7.86
CA GLY A 201 8.65 12.76 9.26
C GLY A 201 7.92 14.03 9.73
N LEU A 202 6.77 13.87 10.38
CA LEU A 202 5.87 14.97 10.74
C LEU A 202 6.49 15.94 11.75
N ASP A 203 7.33 15.42 12.66
CA ASP A 203 8.08 16.16 13.66
C ASP A 203 9.26 16.97 13.09
N ARG A 204 9.87 16.51 11.99
CA ARG A 204 11.18 16.98 11.54
C ARG A 204 11.24 17.53 10.12
N PHE A 205 10.22 17.35 9.29
CA PHE A 205 10.24 17.85 7.92
C PHE A 205 10.45 19.37 7.89
N SER A 206 10.94 19.87 6.76
CA SER A 206 11.06 21.31 6.52
C SER A 206 10.57 21.66 5.12
N MET A 207 10.07 22.89 4.92
CA MET A 207 9.63 23.35 3.59
C MET A 207 10.76 23.23 2.55
N ALA A 208 11.97 23.65 2.92
CA ALA A 208 13.17 23.53 2.09
C ALA A 208 13.61 22.07 1.86
N GLY A 209 13.34 21.20 2.82
CA GLY A 209 13.55 19.75 2.68
C GLY A 209 12.63 19.16 1.63
N VAL A 210 11.33 19.43 1.75
CA VAL A 210 10.29 18.92 0.86
C VAL A 210 10.49 19.45 -0.57
N SER A 211 10.81 20.73 -0.73
CA SER A 211 11.03 21.34 -2.05
C SER A 211 12.24 20.74 -2.76
N ARG A 212 13.35 20.56 -2.05
CA ARG A 212 14.59 19.94 -2.55
C ARG A 212 14.35 18.52 -3.02
N GLU A 213 13.63 17.71 -2.23
CA GLU A 213 13.32 16.33 -2.60
C GLU A 213 12.40 16.24 -3.83
N LEU A 214 11.46 17.18 -3.95
CA LEU A 214 10.58 17.28 -5.10
C LEU A 214 11.22 17.96 -6.33
N GLY A 215 12.42 18.52 -6.20
CA GLY A 215 13.11 19.25 -7.28
C GLY A 215 12.40 20.54 -7.69
N VAL A 216 11.72 21.20 -6.76
CA VAL A 216 10.97 22.45 -6.99
C VAL A 216 11.49 23.58 -6.08
N THR A 217 11.11 24.82 -6.37
CA THR A 217 11.40 25.95 -5.47
C THR A 217 10.47 25.94 -4.26
N ASP A 218 10.89 26.50 -3.13
CA ASP A 218 10.04 26.64 -1.93
C ASP A 218 8.75 27.39 -2.26
N MET A 219 8.83 28.45 -3.06
CA MET A 219 7.68 29.22 -3.57
C MET A 219 6.67 28.37 -4.34
N ALA A 220 7.10 27.25 -4.94
CA ALA A 220 6.18 26.34 -5.63
C ALA A 220 5.28 25.58 -4.66
N LEU A 221 5.78 25.21 -3.48
CA LEU A 221 4.99 24.54 -2.44
C LEU A 221 3.90 25.46 -1.89
N TYR A 222 4.22 26.75 -1.72
CA TYR A 222 3.29 27.74 -1.19
C TYR A 222 2.04 27.98 -2.06
N ARG A 223 2.02 27.50 -3.31
CA ARG A 223 0.81 27.50 -4.16
C ARG A 223 -0.21 26.42 -3.77
N TYR A 224 0.19 25.41 -2.99
CA TYR A 224 -0.64 24.27 -2.59
C TYR A 224 -0.93 24.24 -1.10
N VAL A 225 -0.02 24.80 -0.30
CA VAL A 225 -0.11 24.87 1.17
C VAL A 225 0.40 26.25 1.59
N GLY A 226 -0.44 27.04 2.25
CA GLY A 226 -0.13 28.42 2.64
C GLY A 226 0.92 28.53 3.74
N SER A 227 1.20 27.46 4.49
CA SER A 227 2.22 27.46 5.53
C SER A 227 2.78 26.06 5.81
N ARG A 228 3.89 26.00 6.56
CA ARG A 228 4.42 24.76 7.14
C ARG A 228 3.38 24.08 8.04
N GLU A 229 2.65 24.86 8.84
CA GLU A 229 1.66 24.34 9.77
C GLU A 229 0.45 23.74 9.03
N GLU A 230 0.02 24.37 7.94
CA GLU A 230 -1.00 23.81 7.07
C GLU A 230 -0.53 22.48 6.46
N LEU A 231 0.71 22.44 5.92
CA LEU A 231 1.30 21.21 5.40
C LEU A 231 1.37 20.11 6.47
N TYR A 232 1.80 20.45 7.68
CA TYR A 232 1.82 19.53 8.82
C TYR A 232 0.43 18.94 9.09
N SER A 233 -0.59 19.78 9.24
CA SER A 233 -1.95 19.33 9.57
C SER A 233 -2.54 18.39 8.50
N LEU A 234 -2.30 18.69 7.21
CA LEU A 234 -2.77 17.87 6.10
C LEU A 234 -2.00 16.56 5.97
N ALA A 235 -0.68 16.60 6.20
CA ALA A 235 0.16 15.41 6.18
C ALA A 235 -0.20 14.46 7.33
N ALA A 236 -0.47 15.01 8.53
CA ALA A 236 -0.92 14.25 9.68
C ALA A 236 -2.31 13.65 9.47
N ALA A 237 -3.25 14.42 8.92
CA ALA A 237 -4.58 13.92 8.53
C ALA A 237 -4.50 12.75 7.55
N ARG A 238 -3.65 12.88 6.52
CA ARG A 238 -3.41 11.83 5.52
C ARG A 238 -2.78 10.59 6.14
N ALA A 239 -1.78 10.76 7.01
CA ALA A 239 -1.11 9.67 7.70
C ALA A 239 -2.10 8.88 8.57
N HIS A 240 -2.94 9.59 9.34
CA HIS A 240 -4.01 8.99 10.14
C HIS A 240 -5.02 8.24 9.27
N ALA A 241 -5.51 8.84 8.18
CA ALA A 241 -6.51 8.23 7.30
C ALA A 241 -6.01 7.01 6.52
N THR A 242 -4.70 6.92 6.27
CA THR A 242 -4.08 5.78 5.59
C THR A 242 -3.79 4.63 6.54
N PHE A 243 -3.80 4.89 7.85
CA PHE A 243 -3.61 3.85 8.86
C PHE A 243 -4.88 2.99 8.97
N GLN A 244 -4.72 1.69 8.75
CA GLN A 244 -5.83 0.75 8.73
C GLN A 244 -6.17 0.33 10.16
N PHE A 245 -7.15 0.99 10.76
CA PHE A 245 -7.72 0.51 12.01
C PHE A 245 -8.55 -0.75 11.75
N ARG A 246 -8.16 -1.88 12.35
CA ARG A 246 -8.80 -3.18 12.19
C ARG A 246 -9.72 -3.45 13.38
N LEU A 247 -10.92 -3.93 13.06
CA LEU A 247 -11.89 -4.51 13.98
C LEU A 247 -11.78 -6.03 13.84
N GLU A 248 -10.99 -6.69 14.69
CA GLU A 248 -10.74 -8.14 14.57
C GLU A 248 -11.50 -8.97 15.63
N GLY A 249 -11.91 -8.35 16.75
CA GLY A 249 -12.54 -9.01 17.88
C GLY A 249 -14.08 -8.92 17.95
N THR A 250 -14.68 -9.88 18.67
CA THR A 250 -16.09 -9.86 19.09
C THR A 250 -16.31 -9.34 20.50
N ASP A 251 -15.23 -9.05 21.24
CA ASP A 251 -15.28 -8.51 22.60
C ASP A 251 -14.88 -7.04 22.61
N TRP A 252 -15.72 -6.21 23.22
CA TRP A 252 -15.53 -4.76 23.24
C TRP A 252 -14.37 -4.32 24.15
N ARG A 253 -14.04 -5.08 25.21
CA ARG A 253 -12.89 -4.77 26.07
C ARG A 253 -11.59 -5.02 25.33
N ALA A 254 -11.45 -6.20 24.74
CA ALA A 254 -10.32 -6.53 23.87
C ALA A 254 -10.16 -5.50 22.75
N HIS A 255 -11.27 -5.05 22.15
CA HIS A 255 -11.22 -4.02 21.11
C HIS A 255 -10.64 -2.68 21.58
N LEU A 256 -10.95 -2.22 22.81
CA LEU A 256 -10.34 -1.00 23.34
C LEU A 256 -8.83 -1.14 23.52
N VAL A 257 -8.35 -2.32 23.93
CA VAL A 257 -6.90 -2.62 24.00
C VAL A 257 -6.29 -2.62 22.59
N GLU A 258 -6.94 -3.25 21.61
CA GLU A 258 -6.50 -3.25 20.21
C GLU A 258 -6.42 -1.83 19.64
N VAL A 259 -7.38 -0.96 19.95
CA VAL A 259 -7.37 0.46 19.53
C VAL A 259 -6.15 1.17 20.13
N ALA A 260 -5.82 0.91 21.38
CA ALA A 260 -4.62 1.46 22.02
C ALA A 260 -3.35 0.99 21.30
N GLU A 261 -3.23 -0.31 21.03
CA GLU A 261 -2.05 -0.86 20.34
C GLU A 261 -1.90 -0.32 18.90
N GLN A 262 -3.02 -0.17 18.18
CA GLN A 262 -3.03 0.40 16.84
C GLN A 262 -2.69 1.90 16.85
N THR A 263 -3.16 2.64 17.85
CA THR A 263 -2.81 4.06 18.06
C THR A 263 -1.33 4.20 18.41
N TRP A 264 -0.78 3.28 19.20
CA TRP A 264 0.66 3.23 19.49
C TRP A 264 1.48 3.05 18.22
N GLN A 265 1.11 2.07 17.38
CA GLN A 265 1.77 1.80 16.11
C GLN A 265 1.70 2.99 15.15
N LEU A 266 0.57 3.70 15.13
CA LEU A 266 0.42 4.94 14.36
C LEU A 266 1.43 6.00 14.81
N ALA A 267 1.53 6.27 16.12
CA ALA A 267 2.46 7.23 16.68
C ALA A 267 3.93 6.83 16.44
N ALA A 268 4.25 5.54 16.60
CA ALA A 268 5.59 5.00 16.32
C ALA A 268 5.98 5.12 14.83
N ARG A 269 5.02 4.88 13.92
CA ARG A 269 5.24 4.99 12.47
C ARG A 269 5.32 6.44 11.98
N HIS A 270 4.61 7.34 12.65
CA HIS A 270 4.53 8.76 12.30
C HIS A 270 4.81 9.67 13.51
N PRO A 271 6.06 9.75 14.01
CA PRO A 271 6.41 10.66 15.11
C PRO A 271 5.99 12.10 14.80
N GLY A 272 5.33 12.76 15.76
CA GLY A 272 4.74 14.09 15.58
C GLY A 272 3.25 14.08 15.25
N ILE A 273 2.61 12.93 15.06
CA ILE A 273 1.18 12.83 14.75
C ILE A 273 0.27 13.12 15.94
N GLU A 274 0.76 12.84 17.15
CA GLU A 274 0.08 13.05 18.43
C GLU A 274 -0.36 14.50 18.61
N ARG A 275 0.48 15.48 18.23
CA ARG A 275 0.14 16.90 18.30
C ARG A 275 -1.11 17.21 17.46
N TYR A 276 -1.22 16.66 16.26
CA TYR A 276 -2.39 16.86 15.41
C TYR A 276 -3.63 16.13 15.97
N LEU A 277 -3.47 14.91 16.48
CA LEU A 277 -4.59 14.11 16.99
C LEU A 277 -5.11 14.61 18.35
N LEU A 278 -4.26 15.23 19.18
CA LEU A 278 -4.64 15.84 20.45
C LEU A 278 -5.18 17.27 20.29
N ASP A 279 -4.59 18.06 19.39
CA ASP A 279 -4.86 19.51 19.31
C ASP A 279 -5.72 19.94 18.12
N GLY A 280 -5.83 19.12 17.07
CA GLY A 280 -6.47 19.53 15.81
C GLY A 280 -5.81 20.76 15.16
N PRO A 281 -6.53 21.53 14.32
CA PRO A 281 -7.91 21.31 13.89
C PRO A 281 -8.05 20.09 12.96
N TYR A 282 -9.08 19.28 13.16
CA TYR A 282 -9.26 18.04 12.41
C TYR A 282 -9.80 18.28 10.99
N HIS A 283 -9.13 17.70 10.01
CA HIS A 283 -9.60 17.65 8.62
C HIS A 283 -10.73 16.62 8.44
N PRO A 284 -11.58 16.77 7.40
CA PRO A 284 -12.72 15.87 7.17
C PRO A 284 -12.36 14.38 7.06
N GLU A 285 -11.14 14.04 6.62
CA GLU A 285 -10.69 12.65 6.57
C GLU A 285 -10.41 12.06 7.96
N THR A 286 -9.94 12.87 8.90
CA THR A 286 -9.77 12.47 10.30
C THR A 286 -11.13 12.30 10.97
N LEU A 287 -12.05 13.24 10.76
CA LEU A 287 -13.42 13.15 11.30
C LEU A 287 -14.13 11.87 10.81
N ARG A 288 -14.00 11.54 9.52
CA ARG A 288 -14.54 10.28 8.97
C ARG A 288 -14.00 9.02 9.66
N VAL A 289 -12.71 9.02 10.02
CA VAL A 289 -12.11 7.90 10.76
C VAL A 289 -12.67 7.83 12.18
N PHE A 290 -12.80 8.98 12.87
CA PHE A 290 -13.40 9.02 14.21
C PHE A 290 -14.85 8.54 14.20
N ASP A 291 -15.68 9.02 13.27
CA ASP A 291 -17.07 8.60 13.11
C ASP A 291 -17.17 7.08 12.86
N ALA A 292 -16.32 6.54 11.99
CA ALA A 292 -16.28 5.11 11.69
C ALA A 292 -15.87 4.27 12.91
N SER A 293 -14.87 4.72 13.67
CA SER A 293 -14.42 4.04 14.89
C SER A 293 -15.47 4.05 15.99
N ILE A 294 -16.14 5.19 16.20
CA ILE A 294 -17.25 5.30 17.17
C ILE A 294 -18.42 4.41 16.74
N ALA A 295 -18.80 4.42 15.46
CA ALA A 295 -19.87 3.59 14.94
C ALA A 295 -19.55 2.09 15.06
N GLY A 296 -18.32 1.68 14.74
CA GLY A 296 -17.84 0.31 14.90
C GLY A 296 -17.88 -0.15 16.36
N PHE A 297 -17.38 0.67 17.28
CA PHE A 297 -17.42 0.36 18.71
C PHE A 297 -18.85 0.25 19.25
N ARG A 298 -19.75 1.13 18.83
CA ARG A 298 -21.17 1.07 19.20
C ARG A 298 -21.88 -0.19 18.69
N ALA A 299 -21.53 -0.65 17.49
CA ALA A 299 -22.05 -1.90 16.96
C ALA A 299 -21.57 -3.12 17.77
N LEU A 300 -20.32 -3.07 18.24
CA LEU A 300 -19.71 -4.12 19.07
C LEU A 300 -20.21 -4.11 20.53
N ALA A 301 -20.52 -2.92 21.05
CA ALA A 301 -20.89 -2.69 22.45
C ALA A 301 -22.22 -1.94 22.58
N PRO A 302 -23.35 -2.55 22.14
CA PRO A 302 -24.65 -1.88 22.10
C PRO A 302 -25.19 -1.49 23.49
N GLN A 303 -24.62 -2.02 24.56
CA GLN A 303 -24.95 -1.65 25.93
C GLN A 303 -24.51 -0.23 26.33
N PHE A 304 -23.58 0.39 25.60
CA PHE A 304 -23.12 1.74 25.88
C PHE A 304 -23.87 2.77 25.05
N SER A 305 -24.23 3.89 25.69
CA SER A 305 -24.73 5.07 24.98
C SER A 305 -23.67 5.66 24.04
N ALA A 306 -24.09 6.52 23.10
CA ALA A 306 -23.16 7.18 22.18
C ALA A 306 -22.08 8.00 22.92
N ASP A 307 -22.46 8.67 24.01
CA ASP A 307 -21.54 9.45 24.83
C ASP A 307 -20.55 8.58 25.60
N GLN A 308 -21.01 7.48 26.19
CA GLN A 308 -20.14 6.53 26.88
C GLN A 308 -19.17 5.88 25.90
N ALA A 309 -19.66 5.49 24.72
CA ALA A 309 -18.84 4.92 23.65
C ALA A 309 -17.74 5.90 23.20
N TYR A 310 -18.12 7.15 22.98
CA TYR A 310 -17.19 8.23 22.65
C TYR A 310 -16.14 8.42 23.75
N VAL A 311 -16.54 8.51 25.03
CA VAL A 311 -15.61 8.72 26.15
C VAL A 311 -14.64 7.55 26.29
N LEU A 312 -15.12 6.31 26.25
CA LEU A 312 -14.25 5.14 26.36
C LEU A 312 -13.18 5.13 25.25
N LEU A 313 -13.61 5.35 24.00
CA LEU A 313 -12.71 5.33 22.86
C LEU A 313 -11.73 6.50 22.89
N SER A 314 -12.22 7.73 23.09
CA SER A 314 -11.39 8.93 23.04
C SER A 314 -10.35 8.94 24.17
N ARG A 315 -10.71 8.50 25.38
CA ARG A 315 -9.77 8.44 26.51
C ARG A 315 -8.67 7.41 26.32
N VAL A 316 -8.99 6.26 25.73
CA VAL A 316 -7.98 5.27 25.36
C VAL A 316 -7.01 5.85 24.31
N VAL A 317 -7.53 6.50 23.28
CA VAL A 317 -6.71 7.14 22.23
C VAL A 317 -5.83 8.25 22.82
N SER A 318 -6.40 9.21 23.56
CA SER A 318 -5.65 10.34 24.11
C SER A 318 -4.60 9.91 25.14
N PHE A 319 -4.93 8.95 26.01
CA PHE A 319 -3.93 8.33 26.91
C PHE A 319 -2.79 7.70 26.11
N THR A 320 -3.12 6.94 25.07
CA THR A 320 -2.12 6.26 24.25
C THR A 320 -1.21 7.23 23.54
N LEU A 321 -1.75 8.29 22.94
CA LEU A 321 -0.97 9.32 22.26
C LEU A 321 0.00 10.01 23.23
N ALA A 322 -0.46 10.37 24.44
CA ALA A 322 0.39 10.96 25.47
C ALA A 322 1.48 9.99 25.97
N ALA A 323 1.13 8.71 26.13
CA ALA A 323 2.09 7.68 26.53
C ALA A 323 3.14 7.41 25.45
N ALA A 324 2.72 7.37 24.18
CA ALA A 324 3.59 7.20 23.03
C ALA A 324 4.54 8.39 22.88
N ASP A 325 4.04 9.63 22.98
CA ASP A 325 4.89 10.82 23.00
C ASP A 325 5.96 10.72 24.09
N ASN A 326 5.56 10.41 25.33
CA ASN A 326 6.50 10.31 26.44
C ASN A 326 7.59 9.26 26.22
N ALA A 327 7.21 8.06 25.75
CA ALA A 327 8.11 6.94 25.56
C ALA A 327 9.03 7.11 24.35
N LEU A 328 8.49 7.58 23.22
CA LEU A 328 9.18 7.73 21.94
C LEU A 328 10.08 8.97 21.92
N SER A 329 9.57 10.12 22.38
CA SER A 329 10.34 11.37 22.42
C SER A 329 11.56 11.27 23.33
N ARG A 330 11.48 10.43 24.38
CA ARG A 330 12.58 10.25 25.31
C ARG A 330 13.46 9.01 25.03
N ARG A 331 13.09 8.16 24.06
CA ARG A 331 13.76 6.88 23.72
C ARG A 331 13.88 5.88 24.87
N TRP A 332 12.88 5.79 25.75
CA TRP A 332 12.91 4.86 26.90
C TRP A 332 12.44 3.45 26.50
N GLN A 333 11.85 3.31 25.32
CA GLN A 333 11.41 2.03 24.81
C GLN A 333 12.48 1.36 23.94
N PRO A 334 12.87 0.11 24.23
CA PRO A 334 13.82 -0.64 23.43
C PRO A 334 13.32 -0.95 22.01
N ASP A 335 12.02 -1.21 21.87
CA ASP A 335 11.34 -1.44 20.59
C ASP A 335 10.13 -0.50 20.45
N PRO A 336 10.22 0.56 19.63
CA PRO A 336 9.11 1.48 19.37
C PRO A 336 7.90 0.81 18.71
N GLY A 337 8.10 -0.31 18.02
CA GLY A 337 7.08 -0.98 17.21
C GLY A 337 6.09 -1.79 18.03
N GLU A 338 6.45 -2.18 19.26
CA GLU A 338 5.63 -3.00 20.14
C GLU A 338 5.40 -2.33 21.51
N PRO A 339 4.14 -2.06 21.89
CA PRO A 339 3.85 -1.53 23.21
C PRO A 339 4.25 -2.53 24.31
N SER A 340 4.76 -2.01 25.43
CA SER A 340 5.22 -2.84 26.54
C SER A 340 4.06 -3.51 27.31
N ALA A 341 4.38 -4.57 28.06
CA ALA A 341 3.41 -5.21 28.95
C ALA A 341 2.84 -4.23 30.01
N LEU A 342 3.65 -3.26 30.49
CA LEU A 342 3.20 -2.21 31.40
C LEU A 342 2.20 -1.27 30.72
N PHE A 343 2.41 -0.94 29.44
CA PHE A 343 1.44 -0.14 28.68
C PHE A 343 0.10 -0.88 28.60
N ARG A 344 0.10 -2.15 28.18
CA ARG A 344 -1.13 -2.94 28.06
C ARG A 344 -1.88 -3.03 29.40
N TRP A 345 -1.16 -3.38 30.47
CA TRP A 345 -1.73 -3.43 31.82
C TRP A 345 -2.35 -2.10 32.24
N THR A 346 -1.72 -0.97 31.88
CA THR A 346 -2.22 0.37 32.21
C THR A 346 -3.48 0.71 31.42
N VAL A 347 -3.54 0.34 30.13
CA VAL A 347 -4.75 0.51 29.29
C VAL A 347 -5.90 -0.31 29.84
N GLU A 348 -5.66 -1.57 30.21
CA GLU A 348 -6.68 -2.43 30.83
C GLU A 348 -7.22 -1.83 32.14
N ALA A 349 -6.32 -1.38 33.03
CA ALA A 349 -6.71 -0.72 34.27
C ALA A 349 -7.50 0.58 34.03
N LEU A 350 -7.13 1.37 33.02
CA LEU A 350 -7.86 2.57 32.61
C LEU A 350 -9.27 2.22 32.12
N VAL A 351 -9.41 1.21 31.25
CA VAL A 351 -10.70 0.75 30.72
C VAL A 351 -11.60 0.26 31.85
N ASP A 352 -11.09 -0.60 32.74
CA ASP A 352 -11.86 -1.11 33.87
C ASP A 352 -12.31 0.02 34.81
N GLY A 353 -11.41 0.97 35.10
CA GLY A 353 -11.71 2.13 35.93
C GLY A 353 -12.77 3.05 35.32
N MET A 354 -12.73 3.29 34.00
CA MET A 354 -13.76 4.08 33.31
C MET A 354 -15.10 3.35 33.33
N VAL A 355 -15.13 2.07 32.98
CA VAL A 355 -16.35 1.24 32.92
C VAL A 355 -17.04 1.19 34.27
N GLY A 356 -16.29 1.03 35.37
CA GLY A 356 -16.83 1.03 36.72
C GLY A 356 -17.41 2.38 37.19
N ARG A 357 -17.22 3.46 36.42
CA ARG A 357 -17.67 4.83 36.75
C ARG A 357 -18.57 5.45 35.69
N LEU A 358 -19.02 4.69 34.69
CA LEU A 358 -19.84 5.23 33.60
C LEU A 358 -21.19 5.80 34.05
N ASP A 359 -21.73 5.29 35.16
CA ASP A 359 -22.99 5.79 35.75
C ASP A 359 -22.81 7.19 36.38
N ASP A 360 -21.58 7.54 36.77
CA ASP A 360 -21.21 8.84 37.31
C ASP A 360 -20.66 9.80 36.24
N LEU A 361 -20.75 9.44 34.96
CA LEU A 361 -20.20 10.26 33.88
C LEU A 361 -20.91 11.62 33.87
N PRO A 362 -20.18 12.76 33.99
CA PRO A 362 -20.79 14.08 34.01
C PRO A 362 -21.72 14.27 32.82
N THR A 363 -22.93 14.78 33.00
CA THR A 363 -23.93 14.87 31.91
C THR A 363 -23.77 16.12 31.04
N ASP A 364 -23.12 17.15 31.57
CA ASP A 364 -22.83 18.41 30.87
C ASP A 364 -21.68 18.21 29.86
N PRO A 365 -21.90 18.40 28.55
CA PRO A 365 -20.86 18.31 27.53
C PRO A 365 -19.69 19.28 27.74
N SER A 366 -19.95 20.45 28.35
CA SER A 366 -18.92 21.44 28.65
C SER A 366 -17.99 20.97 29.80
N ALA A 367 -18.51 20.19 30.73
CA ALA A 367 -17.74 19.54 31.81
C ALA A 367 -16.95 18.30 31.34
N ARG A 368 -17.21 17.81 30.11
CA ARG A 368 -16.49 16.68 29.48
C ARG A 368 -15.28 17.11 28.65
N GLY A 369 -15.10 18.42 28.44
CA GLY A 369 -14.01 18.97 27.63
C GLY A 369 -12.64 18.80 28.30
N LEU A 370 -11.77 17.97 27.71
CA LEU A 370 -10.34 17.91 28.05
C LEU A 370 -9.45 18.35 26.87
N GLY A 371 -10.04 18.87 25.78
CA GLY A 371 -9.34 19.26 24.56
C GLY A 371 -10.29 19.63 23.40
N PRO A 372 -9.76 19.91 22.20
CA PRO A 372 -10.53 20.22 20.98
C PRO A 372 -11.39 19.04 20.49
N GLU A 373 -11.21 17.85 21.07
CA GLU A 373 -12.10 16.69 20.96
C GLU A 373 -13.58 17.04 21.24
N SER A 374 -13.84 18.10 22.01
CA SER A 374 -15.19 18.64 22.25
C SER A 374 -15.95 19.05 20.97
N ALA A 375 -15.28 19.16 19.82
CA ALA A 375 -15.91 19.35 18.51
C ALA A 375 -16.49 18.08 17.88
N ILE A 376 -16.12 16.88 18.38
CA ILE A 376 -16.52 15.56 17.84
C ILE A 376 -17.62 14.92 18.69
N SER A 377 -17.95 15.50 19.85
CA SER A 377 -18.99 14.93 20.72
C SER A 377 -20.34 14.90 19.98
N PRO A 378 -21.04 13.75 19.97
CA PRO A 378 -22.34 13.60 19.28
C PRO A 378 -23.45 14.47 19.89
N SER A 379 -23.24 15.05 21.07
CA SER A 379 -24.20 15.94 21.74
C SER A 379 -24.43 17.31 21.07
N ARG A 380 -23.77 17.60 19.93
CA ARG A 380 -23.91 18.85 19.16
C ARG A 380 -24.62 18.73 17.80
N SER A 381 -25.01 17.53 17.38
CA SER A 381 -25.76 17.29 16.13
C SER A 381 -27.26 17.27 16.32
#